data_AF-A0A0C2GF98-F1
#
_entry.id   AF-A0A0C2GF98-F1
#
_cell.length_a   1.000
_cell.length_b   1.000
_cell.length_c   1.000
_cell.angle_alpha   90.00
_cell.angle_beta   90.00
_cell.angle_gamma   90.00
#
_symmetry.space_group_name_H-M   'P 1'
#
loop_
_entity.id
_entity.type
_entity.pdbx_description
1 polymer ?
#
loop_
_entity_poly.entity_id
_entity_poly.type
_entity_poly.pdbx_seq_one_letter_code
_entity_poly.pdbx_strand_id
1 'polypeptide(L)'
;MMSPPCQPFTKKGLRKGIDDHRCDSLMMLMEKLKEIKNRPSFILLENVVGFEDSSAHDAVIATLRDLNYGTKECILSPLQFDVPNSRPRYYLIASTRFPVGDKAEEISRCFPQENSVEREEISSFVDWTLRTPSLFLGKDVIERARM
;
A
#
# COMPACT_ATOMS: atom_id res chain seq x y z
N MET A 1 5.60 -12.07 3.45
CA MET A 1 4.94 -10.88 2.90
C MET A 1 3.55 -10.79 3.51
N MET A 2 3.09 -9.59 3.86
CA MET A 2 1.77 -9.36 4.46
C MET A 2 1.12 -8.09 3.91
N SER A 3 -0.21 -8.08 3.88
CA SER A 3 -1.05 -6.93 3.52
C SER A 3 -2.26 -6.87 4.47
N PRO A 4 -2.04 -6.50 5.74
CA PRO A 4 -3.09 -6.51 6.76
C PRO A 4 -4.26 -5.58 6.39
N PRO A 5 -5.48 -5.87 6.86
CA PRO A 5 -6.67 -5.08 6.53
C PRO A 5 -6.53 -3.62 6.97
N CYS A 6 -6.98 -2.72 6.10
CA CYS A 6 -6.63 -1.28 6.14
C CYS A 6 -7.67 -0.38 6.83
N GLN A 7 -8.83 -0.90 7.23
CA GLN A 7 -9.86 -0.06 7.85
C GLN A 7 -9.55 0.09 9.34
N PRO A 8 -9.18 1.28 9.87
CA PRO A 8 -9.80 2.59 9.60
C PRO A 8 -8.90 3.67 8.98
N PHE A 9 -7.82 3.35 8.25
CA PHE A 9 -6.87 4.36 7.75
C PHE A 9 -7.37 5.20 6.56
N THR A 10 -8.67 5.17 6.28
CA THR A 10 -9.29 5.97 5.20
C THR A 10 -9.80 7.30 5.75
N LYS A 11 -9.59 8.40 5.01
CA LYS A 11 -10.04 9.79 5.34
C LYS A 11 -11.53 9.94 5.71
N LYS A 12 -12.35 8.89 5.58
CA LYS A 12 -13.81 8.86 5.85
C LYS A 12 -14.22 8.11 7.13
N GLY A 13 -13.29 7.53 7.90
CA GLY A 13 -13.60 6.83 9.16
C GLY A 13 -13.17 7.63 10.40
N LEU A 14 -13.89 7.48 11.52
CA LEU A 14 -13.44 7.99 12.82
C LEU A 14 -12.01 7.46 13.07
N ARG A 15 -11.05 8.37 13.24
CA ARG A 15 -9.62 8.13 13.47
C ARG A 15 -9.37 7.44 14.81
N LYS A 16 -9.84 6.19 14.97
CA LYS A 16 -9.67 5.42 16.20
C LYS A 16 -8.30 4.75 16.33
N GLY A 17 -7.46 4.80 15.29
CA GLY A 17 -6.06 4.33 15.37
C GLY A 17 -5.96 2.88 15.88
N ILE A 18 -5.22 2.68 16.98
CA ILE A 18 -5.04 1.39 17.66
C ILE A 18 -6.31 0.89 18.36
N ASP A 19 -7.26 1.75 18.75
CA ASP A 19 -8.52 1.35 19.39
C ASP A 19 -9.54 0.77 18.40
N ASP A 20 -9.14 0.59 17.14
CA ASP A 20 -9.93 -0.15 16.16
C ASP A 20 -9.54 -1.63 16.18
N HIS A 21 -10.47 -2.48 16.61
CA HIS A 21 -10.34 -3.94 16.64
C HIS A 21 -9.82 -4.57 15.34
N ARG A 22 -9.93 -3.87 14.21
CA ARG A 22 -9.43 -4.36 12.92
C ARG A 22 -7.90 -4.33 12.84
N CYS A 23 -7.22 -3.55 13.69
CA CYS A 23 -5.76 -3.57 13.84
C CYS A 23 -5.25 -4.71 14.73
N ASP A 24 -6.13 -5.38 15.49
CA ASP A 24 -5.76 -6.42 16.47
C ASP A 24 -4.96 -7.54 15.83
N SER A 25 -5.30 -7.92 14.60
CA SER A 25 -4.59 -8.97 13.85
C SER A 25 -3.13 -8.60 13.54
N LEU A 26 -2.88 -7.34 13.18
CA LEU A 26 -1.53 -6.84 12.92
C LEU A 26 -0.73 -6.75 14.23
N MET A 27 -1.34 -6.23 15.30
CA MET A 27 -0.68 -6.15 16.61
C MET A 27 -0.37 -7.52 17.17
N MET A 28 -1.29 -8.48 17.06
CA MET A 28 -1.06 -9.87 17.44
C MET A 28 0.10 -10.48 16.65
N LEU A 29 0.19 -10.21 15.35
CA LEU A 29 1.31 -10.68 14.54
C LEU A 29 2.65 -10.07 15.00
N MET A 30 2.67 -8.78 15.35
CA MET A 30 3.85 -8.11 15.89
C MET A 30 4.27 -8.70 17.24
N GLU A 31 3.31 -8.98 18.13
CA GLU A 31 3.58 -9.67 19.40
C GLU A 31 4.15 -11.08 19.16
N LYS A 32 3.54 -11.85 18.27
CA LYS A 32 4.03 -13.19 17.94
C LYS A 32 5.40 -13.17 17.28
N LEU A 33 5.72 -12.15 16.50
CA LEU A 33 7.05 -11.98 15.92
C LEU A 33 8.15 -11.89 17.00
N LYS A 34 7.85 -11.29 18.16
CA LYS A 34 8.78 -11.21 19.30
C LYS A 34 9.09 -12.57 19.92
N GLU A 35 8.14 -13.51 19.85
CA GLU A 35 8.25 -14.85 20.44
C GLU A 35 8.98 -15.86 19.54
N ILE A 36 9.08 -15.59 18.23
CA ILE A 36 9.65 -16.53 17.26
C ILE A 36 11.19 -16.59 17.39
N LYS A 37 11.72 -17.77 17.75
CA LYS A 37 13.18 -18.01 17.81
C LYS A 37 13.86 -17.79 16.46
N ASN A 38 13.33 -18.40 15.40
CA ASN A 38 13.88 -18.31 14.04
C ASN A 38 13.09 -17.30 13.21
N ARG A 39 13.29 -16.01 13.50
CA ARG A 39 12.57 -14.91 12.87
C ARG A 39 12.94 -14.76 11.38
N PRO A 40 12.02 -14.31 10.50
CA PRO A 40 12.32 -14.09 9.08
C PRO A 40 13.42 -13.05 8.87
N SER A 41 14.39 -13.27 7.99
CA SER A 41 15.42 -12.24 7.71
C SER A 41 14.90 -11.02 6.93
N PHE A 42 13.73 -11.17 6.30
CA PHE A 42 13.07 -10.11 5.53
C PHE A 42 11.57 -10.12 5.80
N ILE A 43 11.00 -8.92 5.93
CA ILE A 43 9.56 -8.69 6.06
C ILE A 43 9.18 -7.64 5.02
N LEU A 44 8.10 -7.91 4.29
CA LEU A 44 7.48 -6.98 3.35
C LEU A 44 6.03 -6.76 3.80
N LEU A 45 5.69 -5.51 4.05
CA LEU A 45 4.34 -5.04 4.39
C LEU A 45 3.85 -4.10 3.29
N GLU A 46 2.64 -4.34 2.79
CA GLU A 46 1.89 -3.44 1.92
C GLU A 46 0.67 -2.89 2.67
N ASN A 47 0.37 -1.61 2.47
CA ASN A 47 -0.82 -0.98 3.02
C ASN A 47 -1.30 0.20 2.15
N VAL A 48 -2.41 0.83 2.51
CA VAL A 48 -2.86 2.06 1.85
C VAL A 48 -2.01 3.26 2.24
N VAL A 49 -2.02 4.28 1.38
CA VAL A 49 -1.50 5.62 1.72
C VAL A 49 -2.26 6.19 2.92
N GLY A 50 -1.52 6.77 3.86
CA GLY A 50 -2.00 7.23 5.16
C GLY A 50 -1.77 6.22 6.30
N PHE A 51 -1.27 5.02 6.00
CA PHE A 51 -0.83 4.09 7.05
C PHE A 51 0.43 4.61 7.75
N GLU A 52 1.34 5.26 7.02
CA GLU A 52 2.57 5.89 7.50
C GLU A 52 2.35 6.97 8.57
N ASP A 53 1.13 7.54 8.63
CA ASP A 53 0.75 8.55 9.63
C ASP A 53 -0.05 7.93 10.81
N SER A 54 -0.15 6.62 10.87
CA SER A 54 -1.01 5.92 11.85
C SER A 54 -0.24 5.43 13.07
N SER A 55 -0.91 5.40 14.21
CA SER A 55 -0.34 4.80 15.43
C SER A 55 0.00 3.31 15.28
N ALA A 56 -0.68 2.61 14.34
CA ALA A 56 -0.38 1.21 14.05
C ALA A 56 0.96 1.05 13.33
N HIS A 57 1.30 1.99 12.45
CA HIS A 57 2.63 2.06 11.84
C HIS A 57 3.70 2.32 12.89
N ASP A 58 3.51 3.29 13.79
CA ASP A 58 4.46 3.58 14.87
C ASP A 58 4.78 2.31 15.70
N ALA A 59 3.75 1.53 16.03
CA ALA A 59 3.89 0.28 16.77
C ALA A 59 4.65 -0.82 15.98
N VAL A 60 4.44 -0.90 14.66
CA VAL A 60 5.18 -1.80 13.77
C VAL A 60 6.65 -1.41 13.71
N ILE A 61 6.97 -0.12 13.50
CA ILE A 61 8.35 0.38 13.46
C ILE A 61 9.06 0.12 14.79
N ALA A 62 8.41 0.44 15.92
CA ALA A 62 8.96 0.19 17.24
C ALA A 62 9.27 -1.29 17.45
N THR A 63 8.33 -2.19 17.11
CA THR A 63 8.52 -3.64 17.26
C THR A 63 9.67 -4.15 16.37
N LEU A 64 9.73 -3.73 15.11
CA LEU A 64 10.78 -4.15 14.19
C LEU A 64 12.16 -3.66 14.65
N ARG A 65 12.25 -2.43 15.14
CA ARG A 65 13.47 -1.86 15.72
C ARG A 65 13.93 -2.65 16.95
N ASP A 66 13.01 -2.93 17.88
CA ASP A 66 13.31 -3.69 19.10
C ASP A 66 13.77 -5.13 18.78
N LEU A 67 13.42 -5.65 17.60
CA LEU A 67 13.86 -6.93 17.08
C LEU A 67 15.10 -6.86 16.16
N ASN A 68 15.77 -5.70 16.11
CA ASN A 68 16.97 -5.42 15.32
C ASN A 68 16.78 -5.53 13.80
N TYR A 69 15.62 -5.14 13.30
CA TYR A 69 15.43 -4.92 11.86
C TYR A 69 15.73 -3.45 11.52
N GLY A 70 16.52 -3.23 10.47
CA GLY A 70 16.50 -1.97 9.75
C GLY A 70 15.30 -1.93 8.80
N THR A 71 14.70 -0.76 8.61
CA THR A 71 13.48 -0.57 7.82
C THR A 71 13.68 0.45 6.71
N LYS A 72 12.99 0.24 5.59
CA LYS A 72 12.86 1.21 4.51
C LYS A 72 11.42 1.28 4.04
N GLU A 73 10.97 2.48 3.67
CA GLU A 73 9.57 2.78 3.36
C GLU A 73 9.42 3.55 2.05
N CYS A 74 8.32 3.33 1.32
CA CYS A 74 7.97 4.15 0.15
C CYS A 74 6.48 4.07 -0.19
N ILE A 75 6.03 5.01 -1.00
CA ILE A 75 4.73 4.94 -1.67
C ILE A 75 4.97 4.69 -3.15
N LEU A 76 4.35 3.63 -3.68
CA LEU A 76 4.45 3.25 -5.09
C LEU A 76 3.07 3.13 -5.72
N SER A 77 2.97 3.53 -6.98
CA SER A 77 1.80 3.36 -7.83
C SER A 77 2.18 2.56 -9.08
N PRO A 78 1.31 1.68 -9.60
CA PRO A 78 1.53 1.00 -10.87
C PRO A 78 1.86 1.94 -12.04
N LEU A 79 1.42 3.20 -11.98
CA LEU A 79 1.76 4.24 -12.95
C LEU A 79 3.28 4.47 -13.10
N GLN A 80 4.08 4.24 -12.06
CA GLN A 80 5.55 4.38 -12.10
C GLN A 80 6.23 3.20 -12.83
N PHE A 81 5.44 2.19 -13.21
CA PHE A 81 5.88 0.97 -13.87
C PHE A 81 5.10 0.76 -15.18
N ASP A 82 4.65 1.86 -15.80
CA ASP A 82 3.92 1.89 -17.09
C ASP A 82 2.63 1.05 -17.10
N VAL A 83 2.02 0.84 -15.93
CA VAL A 83 0.71 0.21 -15.80
C VAL A 83 -0.35 1.31 -15.63
N PRO A 84 -1.34 1.43 -16.53
CA PRO A 84 -2.35 2.51 -16.51
C PRO A 84 -3.42 2.29 -15.43
N ASN A 85 -2.99 2.22 -14.17
CA ASN A 85 -3.84 2.04 -13.01
C ASN A 85 -3.30 2.88 -11.84
N SER A 86 -4.01 3.97 -11.53
CA SER A 86 -3.68 4.83 -10.40
C SER A 86 -4.04 4.13 -9.08
N ARG A 87 -3.07 3.43 -8.49
CA ARG A 87 -3.24 2.69 -7.23
C ARG A 87 -2.03 2.88 -6.32
N PRO A 88 -1.86 4.08 -5.72
CA PRO A 88 -0.77 4.30 -4.79
C PRO A 88 -0.94 3.43 -3.54
N ARG A 89 0.16 2.83 -3.08
CA ARG A 89 0.24 1.98 -1.90
C ARG A 89 1.51 2.25 -1.13
N TYR A 90 1.38 2.19 0.18
CA TYR A 90 2.48 2.22 1.12
C TYR A 90 3.16 0.85 1.15
N TYR A 91 4.49 0.84 1.16
CA TYR A 91 5.32 -0.35 1.29
C TYR A 91 6.39 -0.15 2.34
N LEU A 92 6.58 -1.16 3.19
CA LEU A 92 7.69 -1.27 4.13
C LEU A 92 8.46 -2.55 3.90
N ILE A 93 9.79 -2.42 3.85
CA ILE A 93 10.73 -3.54 3.82
C ILE A 93 11.56 -3.49 5.09
N ALA A 94 11.55 -4.57 5.87
CA ALA A 94 12.39 -4.74 7.04
C ALA A 94 13.41 -5.85 6.81
N SER A 95 14.66 -5.66 7.24
CA SER A 95 15.67 -6.73 7.23
C SER A 95 16.64 -6.61 8.40
N THR A 96 17.04 -7.76 8.95
CA THR A 96 18.15 -7.82 9.93
C THR A 96 19.51 -7.49 9.32
N ARG A 97 19.58 -7.37 7.98
CA ARG A 97 20.79 -6.98 7.24
C ARG A 97 20.87 -5.48 6.96
N PHE A 98 19.81 -4.75 7.22
CA PHE A 98 19.79 -3.30 7.04
C PHE A 98 20.34 -2.60 8.30
N PRO A 99 20.96 -1.41 8.15
CA PRO A 99 21.30 -0.59 9.30
C PRO A 99 20.05 -0.29 10.12
N VAL A 100 20.16 -0.44 11.44
CA VAL A 100 19.09 -0.04 12.36
C VAL A 100 19.19 1.47 12.55
N GLY A 101 18.10 2.19 12.29
CA GLY A 101 18.01 3.65 12.43
C GLY A 101 16.74 4.07 13.16
N ASP A 102 16.70 5.32 13.61
CA ASP A 102 15.56 5.89 14.35
C ASP A 102 14.33 6.15 13.48
N LYS A 103 14.51 6.24 12.17
CA LYS A 103 13.45 6.42 11.17
C LYS A 103 13.71 5.50 10.00
N ALA A 104 12.65 5.00 9.37
CA ALA A 104 12.85 4.26 8.15
C ALA A 104 13.37 5.17 7.05
N GLU A 105 14.29 4.65 6.25
CA GLU A 105 14.82 5.36 5.11
C GLU A 105 13.82 5.33 3.96
N GLU A 106 13.66 6.45 3.26
CA GLU A 106 12.81 6.54 2.08
C GLU A 106 13.43 5.75 0.91
N ILE A 107 12.71 4.79 0.34
CA ILE A 107 13.15 4.01 -0.84
C ILE A 107 13.01 4.83 -2.12
N SER A 108 12.43 6.04 -2.07
CA SER A 108 12.15 6.91 -3.23
C SER A 108 13.34 7.15 -4.15
N ARG A 109 14.58 7.00 -3.66
CA ARG A 109 15.81 7.10 -4.47
C ARG A 109 16.04 5.93 -5.44
N CYS A 110 15.34 4.81 -5.25
CA CYS A 110 15.50 3.60 -6.08
C CYS A 110 14.52 3.54 -7.25
N PHE A 111 13.51 4.42 -7.28
CA PHE A 111 12.54 4.47 -8.36
C PHE A 111 12.83 5.69 -9.22
N PRO A 112 12.82 5.55 -10.56
CA PRO A 112 12.97 6.70 -11.43
C PRO A 112 11.93 7.74 -11.02
N GLN A 113 12.38 8.97 -10.73
CA GLN A 113 11.47 10.08 -10.55
C GLN A 113 10.57 10.14 -11.78
N GLU A 114 9.29 10.47 -11.58
CA GLU A 114 8.30 10.63 -12.64
C GLU A 114 8.92 11.40 -13.82
N ASN A 115 9.45 10.67 -14.80
CA ASN A 115 9.49 11.21 -16.15
C ASN A 115 8.02 11.43 -16.44
N SER A 116 7.67 12.67 -16.80
CA SER A 116 6.32 13.05 -17.18
C SER A 116 5.83 12.12 -18.29
N VAL A 117 5.27 10.98 -17.93
CA VAL A 117 4.59 10.09 -18.86
C VAL A 117 3.40 10.92 -19.31
N GLU A 118 3.37 11.29 -20.59
CA GLU A 118 2.22 11.95 -21.17
C GLU A 118 0.99 11.12 -20.80
N ARG A 119 0.02 11.75 -20.13
CA ARG A 119 -1.19 11.08 -19.71
C ARG A 119 -1.96 10.72 -20.97
N GLU A 120 -1.85 9.48 -21.41
CA GLU A 120 -2.71 8.97 -22.46
C GLU A 120 -4.17 8.94 -21.97
N GLU A 121 -5.11 9.30 -22.85
CA GLU A 121 -6.52 9.13 -22.55
C GLU A 121 -6.87 7.65 -22.43
N ILE A 122 -7.79 7.28 -21.53
CA ILE A 122 -8.25 5.88 -21.38
C ILE A 122 -8.69 5.28 -22.73
N SER A 123 -9.20 6.11 -23.64
CA SER A 123 -9.60 5.76 -25.01
C SER A 123 -8.48 5.13 -25.85
N SER A 124 -7.20 5.41 -25.56
CA SER A 124 -6.05 4.82 -26.25
C SER A 124 -5.85 3.35 -25.92
N PHE A 125 -6.24 2.92 -24.71
CA PHE A 125 -6.11 1.54 -24.24
C PHE A 125 -7.32 0.66 -24.58
N VAL A 126 -8.39 1.25 -25.12
CA VAL A 126 -9.58 0.51 -25.53
C VAL A 126 -9.32 -0.15 -26.87
N ASP A 127 -9.46 -1.48 -26.93
CA ASP A 127 -9.46 -2.19 -28.19
C ASP A 127 -10.80 -1.96 -28.93
N TRP A 128 -10.81 -0.94 -29.77
CA TRP A 128 -11.96 -0.59 -30.61
C TRP A 128 -12.33 -1.64 -31.66
N THR A 129 -11.47 -2.65 -31.88
CA THR A 129 -11.75 -3.73 -32.83
C THR A 129 -12.70 -4.78 -32.24
N LEU A 130 -12.80 -4.86 -30.91
CA LEU A 130 -13.76 -5.71 -30.21
C LEU A 130 -15.17 -5.10 -30.25
N ARG A 131 -15.89 -5.31 -31.35
CA ARG A 131 -17.32 -5.02 -31.46
C ARG A 131 -18.16 -6.14 -30.83
N THR A 132 -17.95 -6.42 -29.55
CA THR A 132 -18.80 -7.36 -28.81
C THR A 132 -19.95 -6.57 -28.18
N PRO A 133 -21.17 -6.58 -28.75
CA PRO A 133 -22.24 -5.64 -28.35
C PRO A 133 -22.67 -5.81 -26.88
N SER A 134 -22.48 -6.99 -26.30
CA SER A 134 -22.78 -7.28 -24.89
C SER A 134 -21.82 -6.60 -23.90
N LEU A 135 -20.67 -6.09 -24.35
CA LEU A 135 -19.73 -5.34 -23.52
C LEU A 135 -20.07 -3.84 -23.45
N PHE A 136 -21.01 -3.37 -24.25
CA PHE A 136 -21.46 -1.98 -24.26
C PHE A 136 -22.78 -1.83 -23.51
N LEU A 137 -22.86 -0.83 -22.63
CA LEU A 137 -24.12 -0.48 -21.99
C LEU A 137 -25.06 0.18 -23.02
N GLY A 138 -26.34 -0.17 -22.96
CA GLY A 138 -27.38 0.50 -23.74
C GLY A 138 -27.43 1.99 -23.41
N LYS A 139 -27.72 2.83 -24.42
CA LYS A 139 -27.79 4.29 -24.24
C LYS A 139 -28.79 4.69 -23.14
N ASP A 140 -29.86 3.93 -23.01
CA ASP A 140 -30.91 4.08 -22.00
C ASP A 140 -30.41 3.83 -20.56
N VAL A 141 -29.35 3.04 -20.39
CA VAL A 141 -28.70 2.80 -19.08
C VAL A 141 -27.75 3.94 -18.73
N ILE A 142 -26.98 4.42 -19.71
CA ILE A 142 -26.01 5.51 -19.51
C ILE A 142 -26.71 6.83 -19.17
N GLU A 143 -27.83 7.13 -19.81
CA GLU A 143 -28.58 8.37 -19.58
C GLU A 143 -29.27 8.42 -18.21
N ARG A 144 -29.72 7.27 -17.66
CA ARG A 144 -30.31 7.21 -16.32
C ARG A 144 -29.31 7.49 -15.19
N ALA A 145 -28.03 7.21 -15.39
CA ALA A 145 -27.00 7.41 -14.36
C ALA A 145 -26.53 8.88 -14.22
N ARG A 146 -27.03 9.78 -15.08
CA ARG A 146 -26.70 11.22 -15.08
C ARG A 146 -27.79 12.11 -14.45
N MET A 147 -28.93 11.54 -14.06
CA MET A 147 -29.93 12.18 -13.18
C MET A 147 -29.66 11.83 -11.72
#